data_AF-A0A2V7XME6-F1
#
_entry.id   AF-A0A2V7XME6-F1
#
_cell.length_a   1.000
_cell.length_b   1.000
_cell.length_c   1.000
_cell.angle_alpha   90.00
_cell.angle_beta   90.00
_cell.angle_gamma   90.00
#
_symmetry.space_group_name_H-M   'P 1'
#
loop_
_entity.id
_entity.type
_entity.pdbx_description
1 polymer ?
#
loop_
_entity_poly.entity_id
_entity_poly.type
_entity_poly.pdbx_seq_one_letter_code
_entity_poly.pdbx_strand_id
1 'polypeptide(L)'
;MPHTINGIGTHYYGAGNRSARVDVCESCGRSATLSSYDTREWICVLFIPIVPLRKYRILNDCSSCRRHHRIPADEFKQKLVQATSPLRDAIKR
;
A
#
# COMPACT_ATOMS: atom_id res chain seq x y z
N MET A 1 -7.50 -5.21 4.91
CA MET A 1 -7.54 -5.93 3.63
C MET A 1 -8.89 -5.66 2.97
N PRO A 2 -8.94 -5.54 1.64
CA PRO A 2 -10.19 -5.50 0.92
C PRO A 2 -10.88 -6.87 1.05
N HIS A 3 -12.21 -6.90 1.00
CA HIS A 3 -12.97 -8.12 1.20
C HIS A 3 -14.11 -8.19 0.19
N THR A 4 -14.29 -9.35 -0.43
CA THR A 4 -15.31 -9.58 -1.46
C THR A 4 -16.01 -10.90 -1.18
N ILE A 5 -17.36 -10.91 -1.19
CA ILE A 5 -18.18 -12.11 -1.06
C ILE A 5 -19.01 -12.22 -2.34
N ASN A 6 -18.90 -13.33 -3.07
CA ASN A 6 -19.61 -13.57 -4.34
C ASN A 6 -19.48 -12.41 -5.36
N GLY A 7 -18.29 -11.78 -5.42
CA GLY A 7 -18.01 -10.66 -6.33
C GLY A 7 -18.52 -9.29 -5.87
N ILE A 8 -19.16 -9.21 -4.69
CA ILE A 8 -19.64 -7.96 -4.08
C ILE A 8 -18.74 -7.59 -2.90
N GLY A 9 -18.19 -6.38 -2.90
CA GLY A 9 -17.37 -5.87 -1.80
C GLY A 9 -16.35 -4.85 -2.25
N THR A 10 -15.15 -4.87 -1.66
CA THR A 10 -14.04 -4.01 -2.06
C THR A 10 -12.86 -4.81 -2.59
N HIS A 11 -12.10 -4.22 -3.51
CA HIS A 11 -10.85 -4.79 -4.02
C HIS A 11 -9.84 -3.69 -4.34
N TYR A 12 -8.55 -4.03 -4.36
CA TYR A 12 -7.48 -3.15 -4.82
C TYR A 12 -7.24 -3.30 -6.31
N TYR A 13 -7.17 -2.18 -7.04
CA TYR A 13 -6.86 -2.17 -8.45
C TYR A 13 -5.71 -1.20 -8.74
N GLY A 14 -4.78 -1.68 -9.56
CA GLY A 14 -3.55 -0.99 -9.93
C GLY A 14 -2.46 -1.07 -8.86
N ALA A 15 -1.20 -1.07 -9.31
CA ALA A 15 -0.02 -0.99 -8.44
C ALA A 15 0.98 -0.02 -9.07
N GLY A 16 1.22 1.12 -8.42
CA GLY A 16 2.18 2.14 -8.83
C GLY A 16 3.30 2.33 -7.80
N ASN A 17 4.38 3.00 -8.18
CA ASN A 17 5.50 3.36 -7.28
C ASN A 17 5.97 2.18 -6.40
N ARG A 18 6.09 1.00 -7.03
CA ARG A 18 6.39 -0.25 -6.32
C ARG A 18 7.85 -0.27 -5.90
N SER A 19 8.08 -0.54 -4.62
CA SER A 19 9.37 -0.88 -4.07
C SER A 19 9.29 -2.26 -3.43
N ALA A 20 10.38 -3.03 -3.49
CA ALA A 20 10.46 -4.34 -2.87
C ALA A 20 11.80 -4.48 -2.17
N ARG A 21 11.80 -5.15 -1.02
CA ARG A 21 13.01 -5.53 -0.28
C ARG A 21 12.85 -6.92 0.31
N VAL A 22 13.96 -7.64 0.50
CA VAL A 22 13.96 -8.91 1.23
C VAL A 22 14.26 -8.59 2.68
N ASP A 23 13.35 -8.99 3.57
CA ASP A 23 13.43 -8.66 5.00
C ASP A 23 12.59 -9.65 5.82
N VAL A 24 12.69 -9.59 7.15
CA VAL A 24 11.87 -10.40 8.07
C VAL A 24 10.47 -9.79 8.18
N CYS A 25 9.44 -10.59 7.90
CA CYS A 25 8.05 -10.14 8.01
C CYS A 25 7.62 -10.00 9.48
N GLU A 26 7.17 -8.82 9.87
CA GLU A 26 6.63 -8.54 11.22
C GLU A 26 5.41 -9.40 11.59
N SER A 27 4.67 -9.90 10.60
CA SER A 27 3.47 -10.70 10.84
C SER A 27 3.71 -12.21 10.96
N CYS A 28 4.65 -12.78 10.21
CA CYS A 28 4.88 -14.23 10.18
C CYS A 28 6.29 -14.66 10.56
N GLY A 29 7.22 -13.71 10.79
CA GLY A 29 8.60 -13.97 11.19
C GLY A 29 9.51 -14.57 10.11
N ARG A 30 9.01 -14.82 8.91
CA ARG A 30 9.80 -15.40 7.81
C ARG A 30 10.56 -14.32 7.04
N SER A 31 11.77 -14.65 6.60
CA SER A 31 12.49 -13.85 5.59
C SER A 31 11.78 -14.01 4.24
N ALA A 32 11.25 -12.91 3.71
CA ALA A 32 10.46 -12.91 2.48
C ALA A 32 10.58 -11.56 1.76
N THR A 33 10.18 -11.53 0.50
CA THR A 33 10.04 -10.26 -0.23
C THR A 33 8.86 -9.49 0.36
N LEU A 34 9.13 -8.30 0.88
CA LEU A 34 8.17 -7.30 1.34
C LEU A 34 8.02 -6.23 0.27
N SER A 35 6.83 -6.10 -0.31
CA SER A 35 6.56 -5.11 -1.35
C SER A 35 5.70 -3.95 -0.84
N SER A 36 5.99 -2.74 -1.26
CA SER A 36 5.22 -1.54 -0.94
C SER A 36 4.84 -0.83 -2.23
N TYR A 37 3.58 -0.43 -2.37
CA TYR A 37 3.07 0.13 -3.62
C TYR A 37 1.83 0.99 -3.38
N ASP A 38 1.57 1.89 -4.33
CA ASP A 38 0.36 2.69 -4.35
C ASP A 38 -0.75 1.94 -5.07
N THR A 39 -1.94 1.92 -4.51
CA THR A 39 -3.12 1.29 -5.11
C THR A 39 -4.38 2.13 -4.86
N ARG A 40 -5.47 1.79 -5.54
CA ARG A 40 -6.79 2.36 -5.31
C ARG A 40 -7.75 1.26 -4.90
N GLU A 41 -8.52 1.51 -3.85
CA GLU A 41 -9.63 0.65 -3.44
C GLU A 41 -10.88 1.00 -4.26
N TRP A 42 -11.59 -0.03 -4.71
CA TRP A 42 -12.82 0.09 -5.50
C TRP A 42 -13.92 -0.75 -4.87
N ILE A 43 -15.16 -0.25 -4.95
CA ILE A 43 -16.34 -1.09 -4.76
C ILE A 43 -16.50 -1.95 -6.02
N CYS A 44 -16.63 -3.25 -5.81
CA CYS A 44 -16.81 -4.24 -6.84
C CYS A 44 -18.22 -4.84 -6.75
N VAL A 45 -18.86 -5.01 -7.91
CA VAL A 45 -20.10 -5.78 -8.06
C VAL A 45 -19.86 -6.78 -9.19
N LEU A 46 -20.12 -8.06 -8.92
CA LEU A 46 -19.80 -9.16 -9.85
C LEU A 46 -18.34 -9.10 -10.34
N PHE A 47 -17.40 -8.78 -9.45
CA PHE A 47 -15.96 -8.61 -9.72
C PHE A 47 -15.58 -7.43 -10.64
N ILE A 48 -16.54 -6.64 -11.12
CA ILE A 48 -16.28 -5.45 -11.93
C ILE A 48 -16.06 -4.26 -10.98
N PRO A 49 -14.95 -3.52 -11.06
CA PRO A 49 -14.73 -2.31 -10.28
C PRO A 49 -15.66 -1.19 -10.78
N ILE A 50 -16.66 -0.81 -9.98
CA ILE A 50 -17.68 0.17 -10.38
C ILE A 50 -17.35 1.56 -9.84
N VAL A 51 -17.11 1.66 -8.53
CA VAL A 51 -16.93 2.96 -7.86
C VAL A 51 -15.53 3.04 -7.25
N PRO A 52 -14.69 4.00 -7.68
CA PRO A 52 -13.41 4.24 -7.03
C PRO A 52 -13.63 4.86 -5.66
N LEU A 53 -12.98 4.31 -4.63
CA LEU A 53 -13.01 4.86 -3.27
C LEU A 53 -11.79 5.74 -3.03
N ARG A 54 -10.81 5.24 -2.27
CA ARG A 54 -9.64 5.99 -1.82
C ARG A 54 -8.36 5.37 -2.35
N LYS A 55 -7.33 6.20 -2.53
CA LYS A 55 -5.96 5.74 -2.80
C LYS A 55 -5.26 5.38 -1.49
N TYR A 56 -4.52 4.29 -1.49
CA TYR A 56 -3.74 3.81 -0.35
C TYR A 56 -2.30 3.53 -0.77
N ARG A 57 -1.37 3.73 0.16
CA ARG A 57 -0.04 3.12 0.12
C ARG A 57 -0.11 1.81 0.91
N ILE A 58 0.17 0.71 0.23
CA ILE A 58 0.39 -0.59 0.85
C ILE A 58 1.85 -0.65 1.31
N LEU A 59 2.04 -1.08 2.55
CA LEU A 59 3.34 -1.17 3.21
C LEU A 59 3.60 -2.63 3.59
N ASN A 60 4.82 -3.08 3.30
CA ASN A 60 5.36 -4.38 3.70
C ASN A 60 4.44 -5.57 3.34
N ASP A 61 3.88 -5.58 2.12
CA ASP A 61 3.12 -6.72 1.61
C ASP A 61 4.00 -7.95 1.47
N CYS A 62 3.76 -8.89 2.38
CA CYS A 62 4.56 -10.10 2.51
C CYS A 62 4.18 -11.12 1.45
N SER A 63 5.15 -11.51 0.62
CA SER A 63 4.99 -12.59 -0.36
C SER A 63 4.65 -13.96 0.25
N SER A 64 4.99 -14.22 1.52
CA SER A 64 4.71 -15.50 2.19
C SER A 64 3.33 -15.57 2.84
N CYS A 65 2.95 -14.58 3.66
CA CYS A 65 1.67 -14.61 4.41
C CYS A 65 0.60 -13.65 3.88
N ARG A 66 0.91 -12.84 2.86
CA ARG A 66 0.02 -11.84 2.23
C ARG A 66 -0.51 -10.75 3.17
N ARG A 67 -0.08 -10.72 4.43
CA ARG A 67 -0.40 -9.64 5.37
C ARG A 67 0.40 -8.38 4.99
N HIS A 68 -0.25 -7.25 5.18
CA HIS A 68 0.27 -5.92 4.87
C HIS A 68 -0.42 -4.86 5.72
N HIS A 69 0.25 -3.73 5.89
CA HIS A 69 -0.35 -2.52 6.43
C HIS A 69 -0.79 -1.61 5.29
N ARG A 70 -1.83 -0.81 5.52
CA ARG A 70 -2.29 0.21 4.57
C ARG A 70 -2.35 1.55 5.25
N ILE A 71 -1.99 2.60 4.53
CA ILE A 71 -2.19 3.98 4.95
C ILE A 71 -2.81 4.78 3.78
N PRO A 72 -3.69 5.75 4.04
CA PRO A 72 -4.18 6.65 3.00
C PRO A 72 -3.01 7.32 2.26
N ALA A 73 -3.10 7.41 0.93
CA ALA A 73 -2.01 7.94 0.12
C ALA A 73 -1.67 9.41 0.46
N ASP A 74 -2.66 10.20 0.85
CA ASP A 74 -2.47 11.61 1.23
C ASP A 74 -1.70 11.72 2.57
N GLU A 75 -2.05 10.86 3.54
CA GLU A 75 -1.34 10.78 4.82
C GLU A 75 0.12 10.34 4.60
N PHE A 76 0.35 9.37 3.72
CA PHE A 76 1.71 8.93 3.37
C PHE A 76 2.54 10.08 2.80
N LYS A 77 1.97 10.85 1.86
CA LYS A 77 2.66 12.01 1.27
C LYS A 77 3.01 13.06 2.31
N GLN A 78 2.10 13.36 3.23
CA GLN A 78 2.36 14.31 4.32
C GLN A 78 3.52 13.84 5.20
N LYS A 79 3.52 12.57 5.62
CA LYS A 79 4.61 11.97 6.40
C LYS A 79 5.94 11.99 5.65
N LEU A 80 5.93 11.72 4.35
CA LEU A 80 7.13 11.80 3.51
C LEU A 80 7.67 13.24 3.43
N VAL A 81 6.81 14.24 3.19
CA VAL A 81 7.24 15.64 3.14
C VAL A 81 7.85 16.07 4.47
N GLN A 82 7.23 15.73 5.59
CA GLN A 82 7.75 16.03 6.92
C GLN A 82 9.11 15.36 7.20
N ALA A 83 9.27 14.10 6.79
CA ALA A 83 10.53 13.37 6.98
C ALA A 83 11.66 13.91 6.07
N THR A 84 11.33 14.36 4.86
CA THR A 84 12.31 14.77 3.84
C THR A 84 12.63 16.26 3.83
N SER A 85 11.75 17.12 4.35
CA SER A 85 11.96 18.57 4.38
C SER A 85 13.29 19.01 5.04
N PRO A 86 13.70 18.50 6.22
CA PRO A 86 14.97 18.93 6.81
C PRO A 86 16.18 18.53 5.96
N LEU A 87 16.13 17.35 5.33
CA LEU A 87 17.18 16.87 4.44
C LEU A 87 17.29 17.74 3.19
N ARG A 88 16.13 18.14 2.64
CA ARG A 88 16.07 19.01 1.46
C ARG A 88 16.61 20.41 1.76
N ASP A 89 16.31 20.94 2.94
CA ASP A 89 16.77 22.28 3.33
C ASP A 89 18.27 22.31 3.64
N ALA A 90 18.84 21.20 4.14
CA ALA A 90 20.28 21.07 4.35
C ALA A 90 21.09 21.07 3.05
N ILE A 91 20.56 20.48 1.97
CA ILE A 91 21.23 20.44 0.65
C ILE A 91 21.19 21.79 -0.08
N LYS A 92 20.19 22.64 0.23
CA LYS A 92 20.03 23.95 -0.41
C LYS A 92 20.90 25.07 0.16
N ARG A 93 21.51 24.86 1.33
CA ARG A 93 22.45 25.79 1.96
C ARG A 93 23.85 25.57 1.40
#